data_AF-A0A455U3A6-F1
#
_entry.id   AF-A0A455U3A6-F1
#
_cell.length_a   1.000
_cell.length_b   1.000
_cell.length_c   1.000
_cell.angle_alpha   90.00
_cell.angle_beta   90.00
_cell.angle_gamma   90.00
#
_symmetry.space_group_name_H-M   'P 1'
#
loop_
_entity.id
_entity.type
_entity.pdbx_description
1 polymer ?
#
loop_
_entity_poly.entity_id
_entity_poly.type
_entity_poly.pdbx_seq_one_letter_code
_entity_poly.pdbx_strand_id
1 'polypeptide(L)'
;MPTLNELGIDMENATSRGVFAPKGTPQERIDIIADAYEKALQNEELIARIENEFGSVPRFLAGEDYQEFLTENEERLAEAADDIDFDS
;
A
#
# COMPACT_ATOMS: atom_id res chain seq x y z
N MET A 1 -10.84 -15.70 -4.46
CA MET A 1 -10.88 -15.20 -5.85
C MET A 1 -9.45 -15.15 -6.33
N PRO A 2 -9.10 -15.77 -7.47
CA PRO A 2 -7.74 -15.69 -7.98
C PRO A 2 -7.40 -14.26 -8.42
N THR A 3 -6.15 -13.87 -8.22
CA THR A 3 -5.56 -12.62 -8.70
C THR A 3 -5.40 -12.63 -10.22
N LEU A 4 -5.20 -11.46 -10.83
CA LEU A 4 -4.91 -11.36 -12.26
C LEU A 4 -3.58 -12.05 -12.62
N ASN A 5 -2.59 -11.99 -11.72
CA ASN A 5 -1.34 -12.72 -11.85
C ASN A 5 -1.56 -14.24 -11.91
N GLU A 6 -2.41 -14.79 -11.06
CA GLU A 6 -2.80 -16.21 -11.11
C GLU A 6 -3.56 -16.58 -12.40
N LEU A 7 -4.09 -15.59 -13.12
CA LEU A 7 -4.74 -15.74 -14.42
C LEU A 7 -3.80 -15.45 -15.61
N GLY A 8 -2.51 -15.22 -15.36
CA GLY A 8 -1.50 -14.98 -16.39
C GLY A 8 -1.51 -13.56 -16.96
N ILE A 9 -2.17 -12.62 -16.29
CA ILE A 9 -2.16 -11.19 -16.61
C ILE A 9 -1.27 -10.52 -15.58
N ASP A 10 -0.11 -10.04 -16.01
CA ASP A 10 0.85 -9.33 -15.15
C ASP A 10 0.34 -7.90 -14.87
N MET A 11 -0.69 -7.82 -14.01
CA MET A 11 -1.31 -6.56 -13.65
C MET A 11 -1.83 -6.62 -12.22
N GLU A 12 -1.22 -5.83 -11.35
CA GLU A 12 -1.73 -5.56 -10.02
C GLU A 12 -2.30 -4.14 -9.97
N ASN A 13 -3.61 -4.02 -9.74
CA ASN A 13 -4.25 -2.73 -9.48
C ASN A 13 -4.85 -2.75 -8.07
N ALA A 14 -4.10 -2.23 -7.11
CA ALA A 14 -4.52 -2.10 -5.73
C ALA A 14 -4.42 -0.63 -5.31
N THR A 15 -5.48 -0.10 -4.68
CA THR A 15 -5.41 1.26 -4.13
C THR A 15 -4.87 1.19 -2.70
N SER A 16 -3.60 1.56 -2.51
CA SER A 16 -2.99 1.64 -1.19
C SER A 16 -3.46 2.90 -0.42
N ARG A 17 -3.21 2.93 0.89
CA ARG A 17 -3.42 4.10 1.76
C ARG A 17 -2.16 4.33 2.57
N GLY A 18 -1.64 5.55 2.53
CA GLY A 18 -0.41 5.96 3.21
C GLY A 18 -0.62 7.05 4.24
N VAL A 19 0.23 7.07 5.27
CA VAL A 19 0.35 8.20 6.20
C VAL A 19 1.74 8.80 6.03
N PHE A 20 1.80 10.11 5.79
CA PHE A 20 3.05 10.84 5.56
C PHE A 20 3.29 11.87 6.67
N ALA A 21 4.53 11.98 7.12
CA ALA A 21 4.95 12.98 8.09
C ALA A 21 5.70 14.15 7.41
N PRO A 22 5.59 15.40 7.91
CA PRO A 22 6.38 16.52 7.40
C PRO A 22 7.89 16.26 7.46
N LYS A 23 8.63 16.83 6.51
CA LYS A 23 10.10 16.76 6.50
C LYS A 23 10.68 17.31 7.81
N GLY A 24 11.59 16.54 8.42
CA GLY A 24 12.22 16.89 9.69
C GLY A 24 11.42 16.47 10.94
N THR A 25 10.32 15.72 10.76
CA THR A 25 9.65 15.06 11.89
C THR A 25 10.65 14.11 12.58
N PRO A 26 10.82 14.19 13.91
CA PRO A 26 11.69 13.28 14.64
C PRO A 26 11.30 11.81 14.45
N GLN A 27 12.30 10.94 14.26
CA GLN A 27 12.09 9.50 14.02
C GLN A 27 11.25 8.86 15.13
N GLU A 28 11.50 9.20 16.39
CA GLU A 28 10.72 8.71 17.54
C GLU A 28 9.21 8.91 17.38
N ARG A 29 8.78 10.04 16.79
CA ARG A 29 7.35 10.31 16.57
C ARG A 29 6.78 9.48 15.42
N ILE A 30 7.60 9.21 14.41
CA ILE A 30 7.23 8.32 13.30
C ILE A 30 7.07 6.90 13.83
N ASP A 31 8.02 6.44 14.64
CA ASP A 31 8.02 5.09 15.23
C ASP A 31 6.80 4.88 16.14
N ILE A 32 6.45 5.86 16.99
CA ILE A 32 5.25 5.78 17.84
C ILE A 32 3.97 5.56 17.00
N ILE A 33 3.87 6.25 15.86
CA ILE A 33 2.71 6.12 14.98
C ILE A 33 2.74 4.76 14.29
N ALA A 34 3.89 4.36 13.74
CA ALA A 34 4.06 3.06 13.08
C ALA A 34 3.70 1.89 14.02
N ASP A 35 4.23 1.89 15.24
CA ASP A 35 3.93 0.90 16.27
C ASP A 35 2.43 0.83 16.61
N ALA A 36 1.75 1.98 16.63
CA ALA A 36 0.32 2.03 16.92
C ALA A 36 -0.51 1.37 15.80
N TYR A 37 -0.14 1.60 14.54
CA TYR A 37 -0.77 0.95 13.38
C TYR A 37 -0.47 -0.55 13.35
N GLU A 38 0.77 -0.95 13.60
CA GLU A 38 1.14 -2.37 13.67
C GLU A 38 0.32 -3.10 14.73
N LYS A 39 0.24 -2.54 15.96
CA LYS A 39 -0.58 -3.10 17.04
C LYS A 39 -2.06 -3.15 16.71
N ALA A 40 -2.60 -2.12 16.06
CA ALA A 40 -3.99 -2.11 15.64
C ALA A 40 -4.26 -3.27 14.66
N LEU A 41 -3.35 -3.51 13.73
CA LEU A 41 -3.46 -4.57 12.72
C LEU A 41 -3.13 -5.98 13.25
N GLN A 42 -2.86 -6.14 14.55
CA GLN A 42 -2.86 -7.44 15.22
C GLN A 42 -4.25 -7.83 15.77
N ASN A 43 -5.22 -6.91 15.74
CA ASN A 43 -6.57 -7.18 16.20
C ASN A 43 -7.37 -7.89 15.09
N GLU A 44 -7.66 -9.17 15.29
CA GLU A 44 -8.40 -10.02 14.34
C GLU A 44 -9.81 -9.49 14.03
N GLU A 45 -10.50 -8.88 15.01
CA GLU A 45 -11.82 -8.28 14.78
C GLU A 45 -11.71 -7.07 13.85
N LEU A 46 -10.67 -6.24 14.02
CA LEU A 46 -10.42 -5.10 13.14
C LEU A 46 -10.07 -5.58 11.72
N ILE A 47 -9.20 -6.58 11.60
CA ILE A 47 -8.83 -7.16 10.29
C ILE A 47 -10.06 -7.73 9.59
N ALA A 48 -10.83 -8.56 10.30
CA ALA A 48 -12.05 -9.14 9.75
C ALA A 48 -13.05 -8.05 9.34
N ARG A 49 -13.13 -6.95 10.08
CA ARG A 49 -13.98 -5.81 9.68
C ARG A 49 -13.50 -5.14 8.40
N ILE A 50 -12.19 -4.92 8.28
CA ILE A 50 -11.58 -4.33 7.08
C ILE A 50 -11.82 -5.22 5.85
N GLU A 51 -11.63 -6.52 6.00
CA GLU A 51 -11.83 -7.49 4.92
C GLU A 51 -13.31 -7.62 4.53
N ASN A 52 -14.21 -7.78 5.51
CA ASN A 52 -15.62 -8.08 5.23
C ASN A 52 -16.44 -6.85 4.85
N GLU A 53 -16.18 -5.68 5.45
CA GLU A 53 -16.99 -4.48 5.19
C GLU A 53 -16.39 -3.62 4.06
N PHE A 54 -15.06 -3.56 3.96
CA PHE A 54 -14.39 -2.68 2.98
C PHE A 54 -13.73 -3.45 1.84
N GLY A 55 -13.80 -4.79 1.84
CA GLY A 55 -13.22 -5.63 0.80
C GLY A 55 -11.71 -5.43 0.62
N SER A 56 -11.03 -4.98 1.68
CA SER A 56 -9.62 -4.60 1.64
C SER A 56 -8.81 -5.57 2.49
N VAL A 57 -7.63 -5.96 2.02
CA VAL A 57 -6.70 -6.77 2.80
C VAL A 57 -5.67 -5.84 3.43
N PRO A 58 -5.64 -5.69 4.76
CA PRO A 58 -4.68 -4.81 5.40
C PRO A 58 -3.26 -5.37 5.26
N ARG A 59 -2.37 -4.59 4.62
CA ARG A 59 -0.92 -4.83 4.57
C ARG A 59 -0.22 -3.63 5.20
N PHE A 60 0.39 -3.85 6.36
CA PHE A 60 1.19 -2.81 7.02
C PHE A 60 2.59 -2.79 6.42
N LEU A 61 3.07 -1.60 6.08
CA LEU A 61 4.44 -1.33 5.65
C LEU A 61 4.88 -0.05 6.35
N ALA A 62 6.11 -0.01 6.84
CA ALA A 62 6.67 1.14 7.53
C ALA A 62 8.11 1.38 7.11
N GLY A 63 8.59 2.60 7.31
CA GLY A 63 10.00 2.94 7.05
C GLY A 63 10.40 2.69 5.59
N GLU A 64 11.53 1.99 5.41
CA GLU A 64 12.10 1.67 4.09
C GLU A 64 11.17 0.81 3.25
N ASP A 65 10.48 -0.18 3.84
CA ASP A 65 9.54 -1.06 3.10
C ASP A 65 8.41 -0.26 2.44
N TYR A 66 7.94 0.81 3.11
CA TYR A 66 6.91 1.67 2.53
C TYR A 66 7.48 2.60 1.44
N GLN A 67 8.75 3.01 1.57
CA GLN A 67 9.41 3.79 0.52
C GLN A 67 9.66 2.97 -0.74
N GLU A 68 10.15 1.74 -0.58
CA GLU A 68 10.37 0.80 -1.68
C GLU A 68 9.06 0.53 -2.44
N PHE A 69 7.98 0.23 -1.71
CA PHE A 69 6.65 0.05 -2.30
C PHE A 69 6.19 1.27 -3.13
N LEU A 70 6.47 2.49 -2.67
CA LEU A 70 6.10 3.70 -3.41
C LEU A 70 6.93 3.86 -4.69
N THR A 71 8.22 3.55 -4.64
CA THR A 71 9.11 3.58 -5.82
C THR A 71 8.67 2.56 -6.85
N GLU A 72 8.43 1.31 -6.46
CA GLU A 72 7.95 0.26 -7.37
C GLU A 72 6.61 0.64 -8.02
N ASN A 73 5.69 1.21 -7.24
CA ASN A 73 4.39 1.61 -7.77
C ASN A 73 4.47 2.85 -8.67
N GLU A 74 5.41 3.78 -8.43
CA GLU A 74 5.70 4.90 -9.33
C GLU A 74 6.26 4.39 -10.67
N GLU A 75 7.24 3.48 -10.64
CA GLU A 75 7.84 2.89 -11.84
C GLU A 75 6.79 2.16 -12.69
N ARG A 76 5.97 1.31 -12.05
CA ARG A 76 4.89 0.59 -12.74
C ARG A 76 3.84 1.54 -13.32
N LEU A 77 3.54 2.64 -12.63
CA LEU A 77 2.59 3.63 -13.14
C LEU A 77 3.17 4.42 -14.32
N ALA A 78 4.47 4.75 -14.28
CA ALA A 78 5.16 5.41 -15.38
C ALA A 78 5.21 4.52 -16.63
N GLU A 79 5.57 3.23 -16.48
CA GLU A 79 5.54 2.26 -17.57
C GLU A 79 4.14 2.13 -18.18
N ALA A 80 3.12 1.98 -17.33
CA ALA A 80 1.74 1.91 -17.80
C ALA A 80 1.29 3.22 -18.49
N ALA A 81 1.79 4.38 -18.07
CA ALA A 81 1.48 5.66 -18.70
C ALA A 81 2.18 5.83 -20.06
N ASP A 82 3.39 5.29 -20.23
CA ASP A 82 4.13 5.31 -21.50
C ASP A 82 3.50 4.34 -22.53
N ASP A 83 3.00 3.19 -22.08
CA ASP A 83 2.30 2.21 -22.93
C ASP A 83 0.88 2.66 -23.33
N ILE A 84 0.25 3.52 -22.52
CA ILE A 84 -1.03 4.15 -22.84
C ILE A 84 -0.74 5.40 -23.65
N ASP A 85 -0.69 5.24 -24.97
CA ASP A 85 -0.69 6.35 -25.92
C ASP A 85 -1.96 7.19 -25.70
N PHE A 86 -1.83 8.29 -24.95
CA PHE A 86 -2.86 9.34 -24.87
C PHE A 86 -2.80 10.21 -26.13
N ASP A 87 -2.78 9.58 -27.31
CA ASP A 87 -2.93 10.29 -28.58
C ASP A 87 -4.39 10.73 -28.70
N SER A 88 -4.59 12.03 -28.45
CA SER A 88 -5.83 12.79 -28.64
C SER A 88 -6.20 12.97 -30.09
#